data_AF-A0A2K8LYR0-F1
#
_entry.id   AF-A0A2K8LYR0-F1
#
_cell.length_a   1.000
_cell.length_b   1.000
_cell.length_c   1.000
_cell.angle_alpha   90.00
_cell.angle_beta   90.00
_cell.angle_gamma   90.00
#
_symmetry.space_group_name_H-M   'P 1'
#
loop_
_entity.id
_entity.type
_entity.pdbx_description
1 polymer ?
#
loop_
_entity_poly.entity_id
_entity_poly.type
_entity_poly.pdbx_seq_one_letter_code
_entity_poly.pdbx_strand_id
1 'polypeptide(L)'
;MGFSVHLPVLRAEIDLRSRLRADNRRRGTLVSQRSRTLGRTFVAVGVLVAAAAGTAVPAAAAPKPSSVEKDIAQLEREVDDLFKAEDSASSLREGKPLVESPVAGSGRKAEGDPGVIPGCTPGWVNSEIAKLQASLTDVEQRAMSVVGVLAVEYAWQVANDKSPQVFGTDGQYTARAAAVIDKLRGFWDVEGWDIQLVALKGTDTASPEKMTQTFALGFAPARAAAAGALASKVVHEVPALQGGRNPLLSETAAALPIFPGPRILLGDGMLDLAGRAGFGDVSVEGIVGHEYGHHVDAAHGNSPGDESRELGPDAYAGYFLAHAKGAAWDARAQQEFAYLMASVGDCKHSHGTPGQRKSAAAWGERQALAQDNPNKIVPSATMIEKFQKEYPKLIKPRP
;
A
#
# COMPACT_ATOMS: atom_id res chain seq x y z
N MET A 1 -17.55 54.27 -22.85
CA MET A 1 -16.25 53.84 -23.38
C MET A 1 -16.11 52.37 -23.07
N GLY A 2 -16.44 51.52 -24.04
CA GLY A 2 -16.40 50.07 -23.92
C GLY A 2 -15.21 49.51 -24.68
N PHE A 3 -14.53 48.54 -24.08
CA PHE A 3 -13.58 47.68 -24.77
C PHE A 3 -14.03 46.24 -24.57
N SER A 4 -14.53 45.66 -25.66
CA SER A 4 -14.90 44.26 -25.80
C SER A 4 -13.75 43.57 -26.53
N VAL A 5 -13.14 42.56 -25.91
CA VAL A 5 -12.09 41.75 -26.53
C VAL A 5 -12.69 40.42 -26.97
N HIS A 6 -12.80 40.22 -28.29
CA HIS A 6 -13.13 38.96 -28.93
C HIS A 6 -11.90 38.06 -28.98
N LEU A 7 -11.99 36.86 -28.41
CA LEU A 7 -11.04 35.76 -28.60
C LEU A 7 -11.69 34.69 -29.48
N PRO A 8 -11.06 34.27 -30.60
CA PRO A 8 -11.61 33.24 -31.47
C PRO A 8 -11.39 31.84 -30.87
N VAL A 9 -12.48 31.06 -30.86
CA VAL A 9 -12.48 29.62 -30.55
C VAL A 9 -12.00 28.86 -31.79
N LEU A 10 -10.82 28.25 -31.70
CA LEU A 10 -10.35 27.25 -32.68
C LEU A 10 -10.78 25.86 -32.21
N ARG A 11 -11.76 25.29 -32.92
CA ARG A 11 -12.14 23.87 -32.87
C ARG A 11 -11.03 23.05 -33.54
N ALA A 12 -10.43 22.12 -32.81
CA ALA A 12 -9.66 21.02 -33.39
C ALA A 12 -10.49 19.74 -33.23
N GLU A 13 -11.07 19.27 -34.34
CA GLU A 13 -11.59 17.91 -34.48
C GLU A 13 -10.39 16.97 -34.64
N ILE A 14 -10.23 16.01 -33.74
CA ILE A 14 -9.24 14.93 -33.88
C ILE A 14 -9.98 13.70 -34.41
N ASP A 15 -9.69 13.39 -35.68
CA ASP A 15 -10.15 12.21 -36.40
C ASP A 15 -9.49 10.94 -35.83
N LEU A 16 -10.34 10.05 -35.32
CA LEU A 16 -9.99 8.85 -34.57
C LEU A 16 -10.09 7.62 -35.48
N ARG A 17 -9.36 7.63 -36.62
CA ARG A 17 -9.24 6.47 -37.53
C ARG A 17 -7.89 6.43 -38.27
N SER A 18 -6.82 5.98 -37.60
CA SER A 18 -5.70 5.32 -38.28
C SER A 18 -4.70 4.73 -37.29
N ARG A 19 -4.95 3.51 -36.79
CA ARG A 19 -3.90 2.65 -36.20
C ARG A 19 -4.37 1.20 -36.09
N LEU A 20 -4.80 0.64 -37.21
CA LEU A 20 -4.92 -0.81 -37.40
C LEU A 20 -4.48 -1.14 -38.82
N ARG A 21 -3.55 -2.10 -38.93
CA ARG A 21 -3.02 -2.78 -40.13
C ARG A 21 -1.75 -2.20 -40.76
N ALA A 22 -0.64 -2.89 -40.48
CA ALA A 22 0.48 -3.26 -41.36
C ALA A 22 1.66 -3.62 -40.42
N ASP A 23 2.43 -4.69 -40.56
CA ASP A 23 2.58 -5.65 -41.64
C ASP A 23 3.23 -6.92 -41.05
N ASN A 24 2.87 -8.07 -41.60
CA ASN A 24 3.43 -9.37 -41.27
C ASN A 24 4.01 -9.94 -42.57
N ARG A 25 5.32 -10.21 -42.58
CA ARG A 25 6.09 -11.18 -43.40
C ARG A 25 7.37 -10.57 -43.96
N ARG A 26 8.49 -11.22 -43.64
CA ARG A 26 9.37 -11.84 -44.66
C ARG A 26 10.25 -12.93 -44.03
N ARG A 27 10.06 -14.15 -44.52
CA ARG A 27 10.98 -15.29 -44.40
C ARG A 27 12.22 -15.02 -45.26
N GLY A 28 13.38 -15.42 -44.76
CA GLY A 28 14.62 -15.57 -45.52
C GLY A 28 15.49 -16.64 -44.88
N THR A 29 15.33 -17.87 -45.35
CA THR A 29 16.21 -19.02 -45.10
C THR A 29 17.62 -18.77 -45.61
N LEU A 30 18.64 -19.10 -44.82
CA LEU A 30 19.96 -19.48 -45.35
C LEU A 30 20.49 -20.69 -44.60
N VAL A 31 20.58 -21.77 -45.37
CA VAL A 31 21.21 -23.05 -45.06
C VAL A 31 22.72 -22.86 -45.11
N SER A 32 23.43 -23.39 -44.11
CA SER A 32 24.79 -23.88 -44.33
C SER A 32 25.07 -25.05 -43.39
N GLN A 33 25.07 -26.24 -43.98
CA GLN A 33 25.66 -27.44 -43.43
C GLN A 33 27.18 -27.33 -43.54
N ARG A 34 27.90 -27.70 -42.47
CA ARG A 34 29.11 -28.53 -42.61
C ARG A 34 29.33 -29.37 -41.36
N SER A 35 29.27 -30.66 -41.61
CA SER A 35 29.44 -31.81 -40.73
C SER A 35 30.87 -32.01 -40.24
N ARG A 36 31.01 -32.94 -39.28
CA ARG A 36 32.16 -33.83 -38.93
C ARG A 36 32.79 -33.52 -37.58
N THR A 37 33.11 -34.48 -36.70
CA THR A 37 32.68 -35.88 -36.47
C THR A 37 33.33 -36.29 -35.14
N LEU A 38 32.69 -37.23 -34.43
CA LEU A 38 33.28 -38.26 -33.56
C LEU A 38 34.25 -37.87 -32.43
N GLY A 39 33.79 -38.13 -31.20
CA GLY A 39 34.65 -38.36 -30.04
C GLY A 39 33.86 -39.06 -28.94
N ARG A 40 33.68 -40.38 -29.06
CA ARG A 40 33.20 -41.23 -27.96
C ARG A 40 34.27 -41.28 -26.87
N THR A 41 33.92 -40.92 -25.65
CA THR A 41 34.66 -41.35 -24.46
C THR A 41 33.66 -41.76 -23.39
N PHE A 42 33.49 -43.07 -23.23
CA PHE A 42 32.84 -43.64 -22.06
C PHE A 42 33.80 -43.44 -20.88
N VAL A 43 33.41 -42.60 -19.93
CA VAL A 43 34.06 -42.58 -18.60
C VAL A 43 33.36 -43.62 -17.75
N ALA A 44 34.11 -44.67 -17.40
CA ALA A 44 33.69 -45.67 -16.43
C ALA A 44 33.52 -45.00 -15.06
N VAL A 45 32.32 -45.07 -14.50
CA VAL A 45 32.05 -44.72 -13.10
C VAL A 45 32.62 -45.84 -12.23
N GLY A 46 33.85 -45.65 -11.77
CA GLY A 46 34.44 -46.47 -10.72
C GLY A 46 33.84 -46.09 -9.37
N VAL A 47 33.10 -47.02 -8.76
CA VAL A 47 32.66 -46.90 -7.37
C VAL A 47 33.89 -47.10 -6.47
N LEU A 48 34.46 -46.00 -5.99
CA LEU A 48 35.40 -46.03 -4.86
C LEU A 48 34.58 -45.96 -3.57
N VAL A 49 34.43 -47.12 -2.92
CA VAL A 49 34.04 -47.19 -1.51
C VAL A 49 35.25 -46.75 -0.68
N ALA A 50 35.31 -45.46 -0.35
CA ALA A 50 36.24 -44.95 0.64
C ALA A 50 35.66 -45.23 2.04
N ALA A 51 36.36 -46.06 2.81
CA ALA A 51 36.07 -46.27 4.22
C ALA A 51 36.17 -44.93 4.96
N ALA A 52 35.05 -44.50 5.56
CA ALA A 52 34.97 -43.31 6.38
C ALA A 52 35.73 -43.53 7.70
N ALA A 53 36.99 -43.13 7.75
CA ALA A 53 37.62 -42.79 9.02
C ALA A 53 37.04 -41.42 9.44
N GLY A 54 36.21 -41.43 10.48
CA GLY A 54 35.58 -40.24 11.05
C GLY A 54 36.64 -39.27 11.58
N THR A 55 37.02 -38.30 10.76
CA THR A 55 37.62 -37.06 11.22
C THR A 55 36.48 -36.04 11.29
N ALA A 56 36.17 -35.59 12.50
CA ALA A 56 35.23 -34.50 12.69
C ALA A 56 35.80 -33.27 11.96
N VAL A 57 35.19 -32.91 10.84
CA VAL A 57 35.44 -31.64 10.18
C VAL A 57 35.02 -30.57 11.18
N PRO A 58 35.91 -29.67 11.65
CA PRO A 58 35.51 -28.60 12.53
C PRO A 58 34.42 -27.81 11.81
N ALA A 59 33.26 -27.65 12.46
CA ALA A 59 32.19 -26.80 11.96
C ALA A 59 32.81 -25.44 11.62
N ALA A 60 32.80 -25.08 10.34
CA ALA A 60 33.30 -23.79 9.90
C ALA A 60 32.56 -22.71 10.71
N ALA A 61 33.31 -21.88 11.43
CA ALA A 61 32.74 -20.77 12.17
C ALA A 61 31.88 -19.95 11.19
N ALA A 62 30.65 -19.61 11.60
CA ALA A 62 29.76 -18.80 10.78
C ALA A 62 30.51 -17.53 10.31
N PRO A 63 30.37 -17.15 9.02
CA PRO A 63 31.02 -15.95 8.50
C PRO A 63 30.68 -14.74 9.38
N LYS A 64 31.68 -13.91 9.68
CA LYS A 64 31.48 -12.70 10.49
C LYS A 64 30.50 -11.77 9.76
N PRO A 65 29.57 -11.11 10.48
CA PRO A 65 28.61 -10.21 9.83
C PRO A 65 29.31 -9.08 9.09
N SER A 66 28.78 -8.73 7.90
CA SER A 66 29.21 -7.56 7.14
C SER A 66 28.95 -6.26 7.92
N SER A 67 29.53 -5.13 7.50
CA SER A 67 29.22 -3.82 8.12
C SER A 67 27.73 -3.49 7.99
N VAL A 68 27.14 -3.78 6.84
CA VAL A 68 25.72 -3.54 6.55
C VAL A 68 24.80 -4.33 7.49
N GLU A 69 25.09 -5.62 7.72
CA GLU A 69 24.30 -6.44 8.65
C GLU A 69 24.37 -5.93 10.11
N LYS A 70 25.51 -5.36 10.51
CA LYS A 70 25.67 -4.75 11.84
C LYS A 70 24.89 -3.43 11.95
N ASP A 71 24.89 -2.64 10.88
CA ASP A 71 24.16 -1.38 10.81
C ASP A 71 22.65 -1.63 10.83
N ILE A 72 22.15 -2.61 10.08
CA ILE A 72 20.74 -3.05 10.15
C ILE A 72 20.40 -3.50 11.57
N ALA A 73 21.24 -4.36 12.18
CA ALA A 73 20.99 -4.83 13.54
C ALA A 73 21.02 -3.70 14.58
N GLN A 74 21.86 -2.67 14.39
CA GLN A 74 21.85 -1.49 15.24
C GLN A 74 20.57 -0.68 15.02
N LEU A 75 20.15 -0.49 13.77
CA LEU A 75 18.93 0.25 13.46
C LEU A 75 17.69 -0.42 14.05
N GLU A 76 17.59 -1.75 13.97
CA GLU A 76 16.53 -2.52 14.64
C GLU A 76 16.48 -2.23 16.15
N ARG A 77 17.64 -2.19 16.83
CA ARG A 77 17.72 -1.84 18.25
C ARG A 77 17.28 -0.41 18.53
N GLU A 78 17.66 0.56 17.68
CA GLU A 78 17.22 1.95 17.83
C GLU A 78 15.71 2.07 17.65
N VAL A 79 15.12 1.34 16.70
CA VAL A 79 13.67 1.33 16.47
C VAL A 79 12.92 0.67 17.64
N ASP A 80 13.40 -0.48 18.13
CA ASP A 80 12.82 -1.13 19.30
C ASP A 80 12.87 -0.23 20.55
N ASP A 81 13.95 0.51 20.74
CA ASP A 81 14.10 1.44 21.85
C ASP A 81 13.25 2.70 21.68
N LEU A 82 13.03 3.17 20.45
CA LEU A 82 12.11 4.28 20.15
C LEU A 82 10.69 3.93 20.60
N PHE A 83 10.17 2.77 20.16
CA PHE A 83 8.81 2.35 20.53
C PHE A 83 8.64 2.13 22.03
N LYS A 84 9.65 1.57 22.72
CA LYS A 84 9.60 1.46 24.20
C LYS A 84 9.54 2.83 24.89
N ALA A 85 10.25 3.82 24.35
CA ALA A 85 10.22 5.19 24.88
C ALA A 85 8.85 5.85 24.63
N GLU A 86 8.26 5.62 23.46
CA GLU A 86 6.92 6.13 23.11
C GLU A 86 5.81 5.46 23.92
N ASP A 87 5.85 4.14 24.13
CA ASP A 87 4.92 3.42 25.01
C ASP A 87 5.00 3.95 26.45
N SER A 88 6.22 4.24 26.91
CA SER A 88 6.43 4.87 28.23
C SER A 88 5.86 6.29 28.28
N ALA A 89 5.94 7.06 27.19
CA ALA A 89 5.35 8.38 27.10
C ALA A 89 3.82 8.34 26.95
N SER A 90 3.28 7.33 26.28
CA SER A 90 1.86 7.12 25.99
C SER A 90 1.11 6.54 27.19
N SER A 91 1.73 5.64 27.95
CA SER A 91 1.16 5.13 29.22
C SER A 91 1.01 6.22 30.29
N LEU A 92 1.76 7.32 30.18
CA LEU A 92 1.57 8.54 30.99
C LEU A 92 0.43 9.44 30.47
N ARG A 93 -0.07 9.20 29.26
CA ARG A 93 -1.17 9.91 28.60
C ARG A 93 -2.37 8.97 28.53
N GLU A 94 -3.14 8.87 29.61
CA GLU A 94 -4.28 7.94 29.73
C GLU A 94 -5.20 7.94 28.48
N GLY A 95 -5.15 6.84 27.72
CA GLY A 95 -6.05 6.56 26.60
C GLY A 95 -5.75 5.17 26.04
N LYS A 96 -6.73 4.27 26.03
CA LYS A 96 -6.60 3.00 25.29
C LYS A 96 -6.57 3.34 23.80
N PRO A 97 -5.57 2.87 23.02
CA PRO A 97 -5.62 3.04 21.58
C PRO A 97 -6.83 2.29 21.02
N LEU A 98 -7.67 2.98 20.26
CA LEU A 98 -8.86 2.42 19.60
C LEU A 98 -8.51 1.66 18.31
N VAL A 99 -7.24 1.64 17.93
CA VAL A 99 -6.70 0.98 16.74
C VAL A 99 -5.42 0.25 17.16
N GLU A 100 -5.33 -1.05 16.91
CA GLU A 100 -4.05 -1.76 16.95
C GLU A 100 -3.16 -1.17 15.86
N SER A 101 -1.92 -0.83 16.21
CA SER A 101 -0.95 -0.28 15.26
C SER A 101 -0.87 -1.19 14.02
N PRO A 102 -1.00 -0.66 12.79
CA PRO A 102 -0.84 -1.44 11.56
C PRO A 102 0.61 -1.91 11.37
N VAL A 103 1.54 -1.44 12.20
CA VAL A 103 2.89 -1.99 12.29
C VAL A 103 2.81 -3.36 12.94
N ALA A 104 2.78 -4.41 12.11
CA ALA A 104 3.06 -5.76 12.57
C ALA A 104 4.39 -5.75 13.33
N GLY A 105 4.32 -5.84 14.66
CA GLY A 105 5.47 -5.84 15.53
C GLY A 105 6.48 -6.90 15.08
N SER A 106 7.75 -6.51 15.06
CA SER A 106 8.89 -7.40 14.89
C SER A 106 8.71 -8.67 15.74
N GLY A 107 8.48 -9.81 15.09
CA GLY A 107 8.72 -11.12 15.70
C GLY A 107 7.62 -11.77 16.53
N ARG A 108 6.39 -11.25 16.62
CA ARG A 108 5.27 -12.12 17.04
C ARG A 108 4.73 -12.86 15.81
N LYS A 109 5.18 -14.10 15.62
CA LYS A 109 4.34 -15.08 14.92
C LYS A 109 3.02 -15.08 15.66
N ALA A 110 1.95 -14.61 15.01
CA ALA A 110 0.60 -14.88 15.48
C ALA A 110 0.54 -16.40 15.74
N GLU A 111 0.33 -16.75 16.99
CA GLU A 111 0.25 -18.13 17.43
C GLU A 111 -1.04 -18.69 16.84
N GLY A 112 -0.87 -19.58 15.85
CA GLY A 112 -1.94 -20.10 15.02
C GLY A 112 -2.04 -19.36 13.68
N ASP A 113 -1.94 -20.09 12.58
CA ASP A 113 -2.47 -19.65 11.28
C ASP A 113 -3.82 -20.36 11.05
N PRO A 114 -4.90 -20.03 11.80
CA PRO A 114 -6.24 -20.39 11.39
C PRO A 114 -6.68 -19.41 10.30
N GLY A 115 -7.23 -19.90 9.20
CA GLY A 115 -8.13 -19.08 8.40
C GLY A 115 -7.68 -18.67 7.00
N VAL A 116 -6.86 -19.47 6.31
CA VAL A 116 -6.90 -19.43 4.85
C VAL A 116 -8.26 -19.96 4.39
N ILE A 117 -9.07 -19.11 3.78
CA ILE A 117 -10.39 -19.48 3.26
C ILE A 117 -10.19 -20.51 2.12
N PRO A 118 -10.69 -21.75 2.24
CA PRO A 118 -10.49 -22.77 1.21
C PRO A 118 -11.03 -22.31 -0.16
N GLY A 119 -10.26 -22.53 -1.22
CA GLY A 119 -10.64 -22.13 -2.58
C GLY A 119 -10.47 -20.64 -2.91
N CYS A 120 -10.06 -19.81 -1.93
CA CYS A 120 -9.76 -18.40 -2.16
C CYS A 120 -8.37 -18.21 -2.76
N THR A 121 -8.25 -17.27 -3.71
CA THR A 121 -6.97 -16.77 -4.22
C THR A 121 -6.84 -15.29 -3.86
N PRO A 122 -5.74 -14.83 -3.24
CA PRO A 122 -5.57 -13.42 -2.90
C PRO A 122 -5.62 -12.53 -4.15
N GLY A 123 -5.99 -11.27 -3.94
CA GLY A 123 -5.97 -10.28 -5.00
C GLY A 123 -4.57 -10.05 -5.59
N TRP A 124 -4.51 -9.42 -6.76
CA TRP A 124 -3.26 -9.23 -7.49
C TRP A 124 -2.24 -8.39 -6.71
N VAL A 125 -2.66 -7.30 -6.05
CA VAL A 125 -1.74 -6.42 -5.30
C VAL A 125 -1.14 -7.19 -4.12
N ASN A 126 -1.96 -7.89 -3.34
CA ASN A 126 -1.47 -8.74 -2.25
C ASN A 126 -0.52 -9.85 -2.75
N SER A 127 -0.85 -10.46 -3.89
CA SER A 127 0.01 -11.48 -4.51
C SER A 127 1.35 -10.91 -4.99
N GLU A 128 1.36 -9.69 -5.54
CA GLU A 128 2.59 -9.04 -5.99
C GLU A 128 3.44 -8.57 -4.79
N ILE A 129 2.83 -8.07 -3.71
CA ILE A 129 3.52 -7.77 -2.45
C ILE A 129 4.22 -9.02 -1.91
N ALA A 130 3.49 -10.14 -1.80
CA ALA A 130 4.04 -11.40 -1.32
C ALA A 130 5.21 -11.89 -2.20
N LYS A 131 5.08 -11.75 -3.53
CA LYS A 131 6.16 -12.08 -4.47
C LYS A 131 7.38 -11.18 -4.31
N LEU A 132 7.19 -9.88 -4.16
CA LEU A 132 8.28 -8.93 -3.92
C LEU A 132 8.99 -9.26 -2.60
N GLN A 133 8.24 -9.54 -1.53
CA GLN A 133 8.80 -9.95 -0.23
C GLN A 133 9.59 -11.27 -0.34
N ALA A 134 9.04 -12.28 -1.00
CA ALA A 134 9.69 -13.58 -1.18
C ALA A 134 10.97 -13.52 -2.03
N SER A 135 11.18 -12.44 -2.80
CA SER A 135 12.40 -12.25 -3.59
C SER A 135 13.58 -11.68 -2.79
N LEU A 136 13.34 -11.19 -1.57
CA LEU A 136 14.35 -10.59 -0.71
C LEU A 136 15.13 -11.66 0.06
N THR A 137 16.44 -11.45 0.22
CA THR A 137 17.25 -12.21 1.19
C THR A 137 16.85 -11.88 2.62
N ASP A 138 17.23 -12.72 3.60
CA ASP A 138 16.92 -12.48 5.02
C ASP A 138 17.42 -11.10 5.51
N VAL A 139 18.60 -10.67 5.04
CA VAL A 139 19.18 -9.37 5.38
C VAL A 139 18.36 -8.24 4.78
N GLU A 140 17.94 -8.37 3.53
CA GLU A 140 17.10 -7.38 2.86
C GLU A 140 15.68 -7.33 3.44
N GLN A 141 15.11 -8.46 3.85
CA GLN A 141 13.81 -8.50 4.54
C GLN A 141 13.86 -7.74 5.87
N ARG A 142 14.93 -7.94 6.66
CA ARG A 142 15.16 -7.20 7.90
C ARG A 142 15.28 -5.71 7.66
N ALA A 143 16.09 -5.31 6.68
CA ALA A 143 16.22 -3.91 6.29
C ALA A 143 14.89 -3.32 5.81
N MET A 144 14.15 -4.04 4.97
CA MET A 144 12.83 -3.63 4.47
C MET A 144 11.83 -3.42 5.61
N SER A 145 11.81 -4.34 6.58
CA SER A 145 10.94 -4.27 7.74
C SER A 145 11.25 -3.04 8.59
N VAL A 146 12.49 -2.88 9.06
CA VAL A 146 12.84 -1.77 9.97
C VAL A 146 12.70 -0.41 9.30
N VAL A 147 13.03 -0.28 8.02
CA VAL A 147 12.89 0.97 7.26
C VAL A 147 11.42 1.26 6.93
N GLY A 148 10.62 0.25 6.56
CA GLY A 148 9.20 0.41 6.30
C GLY A 148 8.46 0.93 7.53
N VAL A 149 8.81 0.41 8.72
CA VAL A 149 8.27 0.91 10.00
C VAL A 149 8.60 2.38 10.21
N LEU A 150 9.85 2.80 9.97
CA LEU A 150 10.25 4.20 10.09
C LEU A 150 9.53 5.12 9.09
N ALA A 151 9.22 4.64 7.89
CA ALA A 151 8.46 5.39 6.89
C ALA A 151 7.03 5.66 7.39
N VAL A 152 6.37 4.61 7.92
CA VAL A 152 5.03 4.73 8.53
C VAL A 152 5.07 5.65 9.74
N GLU A 153 6.06 5.48 10.62
CA GLU A 153 6.21 6.26 11.85
C GLU A 153 6.37 7.76 11.56
N TYR A 154 7.25 8.10 10.61
CA TYR A 154 7.39 9.48 10.15
C TYR A 154 6.08 10.05 9.60
N ALA A 155 5.39 9.32 8.71
CA ALA A 155 4.13 9.76 8.11
C ALA A 155 3.01 9.91 9.17
N TRP A 156 2.98 9.00 10.15
CA TRP A 156 2.00 9.00 11.22
C TRP A 156 2.24 10.15 12.19
N GLN A 157 3.42 10.27 12.81
CA GLN A 157 3.61 11.15 13.96
C GLN A 157 4.29 12.48 13.65
N VAL A 158 5.11 12.55 12.60
CA VAL A 158 5.94 13.73 12.32
C VAL A 158 5.37 14.57 11.18
N ALA A 159 5.07 13.93 10.05
CA ALA A 159 4.55 14.59 8.87
C ALA A 159 3.15 15.17 9.13
N ASN A 160 2.83 16.23 8.39
CA ASN A 160 1.54 16.89 8.42
C ASN A 160 1.34 17.70 7.13
N ASP A 161 0.09 17.96 6.79
CA ASP A 161 -0.31 18.65 5.57
C ASP A 161 -0.21 20.19 5.64
N LYS A 162 0.37 20.75 6.71
CA LYS A 162 0.73 22.18 6.77
C LYS A 162 1.94 22.50 5.89
N SER A 163 2.71 21.48 5.53
CA SER A 163 3.73 21.58 4.48
C SER A 163 3.22 20.91 3.21
N PRO A 164 3.59 21.42 2.01
CA PRO A 164 3.14 20.84 0.75
C PRO A 164 3.42 19.33 0.68
N GLN A 165 2.36 18.56 0.50
CA GLN A 165 2.45 17.12 0.30
C GLN A 165 2.62 16.82 -1.18
N VAL A 166 3.43 15.81 -1.49
CA VAL A 166 3.67 15.34 -2.85
C VAL A 166 3.25 13.88 -2.89
N PHE A 167 2.43 13.46 -3.85
CA PHE A 167 1.92 12.08 -3.92
C PHE A 167 2.36 11.40 -5.22
N GLY A 168 2.75 10.14 -5.10
CA GLY A 168 3.45 9.40 -6.12
C GLY A 168 4.96 9.65 -6.07
N THR A 169 5.69 8.63 -6.53
CA THR A 169 7.14 8.60 -6.57
C THR A 169 7.77 9.84 -7.24
N ASP A 170 7.11 10.42 -8.25
CA ASP A 170 7.55 11.63 -8.95
C ASP A 170 6.51 12.77 -8.87
N GLY A 171 5.57 12.69 -7.91
CA GLY A 171 4.55 13.71 -7.67
C GLY A 171 3.35 13.67 -8.63
N GLN A 172 3.27 12.66 -9.49
CA GLN A 172 2.26 12.53 -10.55
C GLN A 172 0.81 12.45 -10.05
N TYR A 173 0.59 12.13 -8.76
CA TYR A 173 -0.73 12.01 -8.16
C TYR A 173 -1.12 13.23 -7.30
N THR A 174 -0.22 14.20 -7.12
CA THR A 174 -0.40 15.30 -6.16
C THR A 174 -1.67 16.11 -6.40
N ALA A 175 -1.93 16.51 -7.64
CA ALA A 175 -3.11 17.31 -7.96
C ALA A 175 -4.43 16.54 -7.73
N ARG A 176 -4.44 15.23 -8.05
CA ARG A 176 -5.60 14.35 -7.83
C ARG A 176 -5.85 14.13 -6.34
N ALA A 177 -4.79 13.89 -5.58
CA ALA A 177 -4.83 13.69 -4.14
C ALA A 177 -5.40 14.92 -3.42
N ALA A 178 -4.91 16.13 -3.77
CA ALA A 178 -5.43 17.38 -3.24
C ALA A 178 -6.92 17.59 -3.61
N ALA A 179 -7.28 17.37 -4.88
CA ALA A 179 -8.65 17.55 -5.33
C ALA A 179 -9.65 16.59 -4.64
N VAL A 180 -9.25 15.34 -4.40
CA VAL A 180 -10.15 14.37 -3.79
C VAL A 180 -10.33 14.59 -2.29
N ILE A 181 -9.26 14.91 -1.55
CA ILE A 181 -9.41 15.17 -0.11
C ILE A 181 -10.28 16.42 0.11
N ASP A 182 -10.06 17.49 -0.65
CA ASP A 182 -10.88 18.70 -0.56
C ASP A 182 -12.37 18.42 -0.82
N LYS A 183 -12.65 17.48 -1.74
CA LYS A 183 -14.02 17.07 -2.05
C LYS A 183 -14.64 16.21 -0.96
N LEU A 184 -13.90 15.24 -0.42
CA LEU A 184 -14.36 14.33 0.62
C LEU A 184 -14.69 15.07 1.93
N ARG A 185 -13.88 16.09 2.29
CA ARG A 185 -14.07 16.95 3.46
C ARG A 185 -15.45 17.63 3.53
N GLY A 186 -16.13 17.79 2.39
CA GLY A 186 -17.48 18.36 2.32
C GLY A 186 -18.54 17.41 1.79
N PHE A 187 -18.23 16.13 1.58
CA PHE A 187 -19.16 15.19 0.98
C PHE A 187 -20.05 14.52 2.04
N TRP A 188 -19.45 13.91 3.05
CA TRP A 188 -20.17 13.25 4.13
C TRP A 188 -20.62 14.26 5.19
N ASP A 189 -21.72 13.98 5.87
CA ASP A 189 -22.23 14.73 7.02
C ASP A 189 -21.47 14.37 8.32
N VAL A 190 -20.15 14.38 8.25
CA VAL A 190 -19.22 14.19 9.39
C VAL A 190 -18.22 15.33 9.42
N GLU A 191 -17.61 15.57 10.58
CA GLU A 191 -16.57 16.60 10.68
C GLU A 191 -15.33 16.15 9.91
N GLY A 192 -14.88 16.98 8.95
CA GLY A 192 -13.88 16.57 7.97
C GLY A 192 -12.76 17.57 7.71
N TRP A 193 -12.95 18.86 8.04
CA TRP A 193 -12.00 19.91 7.64
C TRP A 193 -10.61 19.77 8.28
N ASP A 194 -10.49 19.03 9.38
CA ASP A 194 -9.23 18.76 10.08
C ASP A 194 -8.59 17.42 9.70
N ILE A 195 -9.26 16.58 8.89
CA ILE A 195 -8.69 15.32 8.38
C ILE A 195 -7.56 15.67 7.41
N GLN A 196 -6.32 15.38 7.81
CA GLN A 196 -5.13 15.61 6.98
C GLN A 196 -5.00 14.52 5.90
N LEU A 197 -4.45 14.87 4.74
CA LEU A 197 -3.93 13.88 3.79
C LEU A 197 -2.41 13.98 3.78
N VAL A 198 -1.74 12.91 4.20
CA VAL A 198 -0.27 12.87 4.39
C VAL A 198 0.33 11.82 3.48
N ALA A 199 1.42 12.17 2.80
CA ALA A 199 2.12 11.22 1.94
C ALA A 199 2.96 10.24 2.79
N LEU A 200 2.79 8.95 2.55
CA LEU A 200 3.66 7.90 3.09
C LEU A 200 4.69 7.54 2.02
N LYS A 201 5.97 7.79 2.31
CA LYS A 201 7.07 7.65 1.35
C LYS A 201 8.22 6.86 1.94
N GLY A 202 8.68 5.84 1.23
CA GLY A 202 9.95 5.19 1.57
C GLY A 202 11.14 6.15 1.42
N THR A 203 11.10 7.09 0.47
CA THR A 203 12.19 8.06 0.23
C THR A 203 12.40 9.03 1.38
N ASP A 204 11.41 9.22 2.25
CA ASP A 204 11.57 10.07 3.43
C ASP A 204 12.55 9.47 4.45
N THR A 205 12.68 8.14 4.46
CA THR A 205 13.66 7.43 5.30
C THR A 205 15.10 7.60 4.84
N ALA A 206 15.31 8.04 3.59
CA ALA A 206 16.62 8.38 3.08
C ALA A 206 17.14 9.74 3.59
N SER A 207 16.27 10.60 4.14
CA SER A 207 16.68 11.91 4.70
C SER A 207 17.12 11.76 6.16
N PRO A 208 18.40 12.05 6.48
CA PRO A 208 18.86 12.09 7.86
C PRO A 208 18.07 13.07 8.72
N GLU A 209 17.64 14.20 8.16
CA GLU A 209 16.88 15.23 8.89
C GLU A 209 15.50 14.73 9.29
N LYS A 210 14.75 14.11 8.36
CA LYS A 210 13.43 13.54 8.64
C LYS A 210 13.52 12.40 9.65
N MET A 211 14.50 11.51 9.49
CA MET A 211 14.71 10.42 10.46
C MET A 211 15.17 10.92 11.83
N THR A 212 15.95 12.00 11.88
CA THR A 212 16.27 12.66 13.16
C THR A 212 15.00 13.16 13.86
N GLN A 213 14.04 13.73 13.11
CA GLN A 213 12.75 14.16 13.67
C GLN A 213 11.94 12.96 14.17
N THR A 214 11.92 11.84 13.44
CA THR A 214 11.26 10.60 13.89
C THR A 214 11.86 10.08 15.19
N PHE A 215 13.18 9.91 15.26
CA PHE A 215 13.80 9.42 16.50
C PHE A 215 13.72 10.42 17.67
N ALA A 216 13.51 11.72 17.40
CA ALA A 216 13.30 12.73 18.43
C ALA A 216 11.95 12.59 19.16
N LEU A 217 11.05 11.71 18.72
CA LEU A 217 9.83 11.36 19.45
C LEU A 217 10.14 10.69 20.80
N GLY A 218 11.23 9.92 20.88
CA GLY A 218 11.63 9.21 22.11
C GLY A 218 13.06 9.47 22.57
N PHE A 219 13.96 10.01 21.74
CA PHE A 219 15.39 10.13 22.05
C PHE A 219 15.85 11.58 22.28
N ALA A 220 16.93 11.71 23.08
CA ALA A 220 17.66 12.96 23.21
C ALA A 220 18.33 13.36 21.88
N PRO A 221 18.52 14.67 21.60
CA PRO A 221 18.92 15.17 20.28
C PRO A 221 20.14 14.48 19.65
N ALA A 222 21.20 14.23 20.43
CA ALA A 222 22.41 13.60 19.92
C ALA A 222 22.20 12.14 19.48
N ARG A 223 21.38 11.36 20.23
CA ARG A 223 21.03 9.99 19.87
C ARG A 223 20.09 9.98 18.67
N ALA A 224 19.10 10.88 18.64
CA ALA A 224 18.19 11.01 17.52
C ALA A 224 18.92 11.31 16.20
N ALA A 225 19.90 12.22 16.22
CA ALA A 225 20.72 12.54 15.05
C ALA A 225 21.57 11.35 14.59
N ALA A 226 22.17 10.60 15.53
CA ALA A 226 22.95 9.41 15.19
C ALA A 226 22.09 8.29 14.60
N ALA A 227 20.91 8.03 15.18
CA ALA A 227 19.96 7.04 14.68
C ALA A 227 19.38 7.46 13.31
N GLY A 228 19.09 8.75 13.11
CA GLY A 228 18.64 9.29 11.84
C GLY A 228 19.67 9.13 10.72
N ALA A 229 20.95 9.40 11.02
CA ALA A 229 22.04 9.16 10.07
C ALA A 229 22.22 7.66 9.76
N LEU A 230 22.05 6.78 10.75
CA LEU A 230 22.11 5.33 10.55
C LEU A 230 20.97 4.83 9.67
N ALA A 231 19.74 5.31 9.87
CA ALA A 231 18.59 4.96 9.03
C ALA A 231 18.85 5.33 7.55
N SER A 232 19.25 6.57 7.30
CA SER A 232 19.60 7.04 5.94
C SER A 232 20.73 6.21 5.33
N LYS A 233 21.77 5.87 6.11
CA LYS A 233 22.86 5.00 5.66
C LYS A 233 22.35 3.62 5.21
N VAL A 234 21.51 2.96 6.01
CA VAL A 234 20.95 1.64 5.67
C VAL A 234 20.14 1.72 4.37
N VAL A 235 19.32 2.77 4.19
CA VAL A 235 18.53 3.00 2.98
C VAL A 235 19.39 3.11 1.70
N HIS A 236 20.57 3.71 1.81
CA HIS A 236 21.49 3.87 0.69
C HIS A 236 22.41 2.67 0.46
N GLU A 237 22.78 1.93 1.50
CA GLU A 237 23.73 0.80 1.40
C GLU A 237 23.05 -0.54 1.05
N VAL A 238 21.76 -0.72 1.37
CA VAL A 238 21.02 -1.95 1.05
C VAL A 238 20.36 -1.81 -0.33
N PRO A 239 20.81 -2.52 -1.39
CA PRO A 239 20.32 -2.31 -2.74
C PRO A 239 18.82 -2.55 -2.90
N ALA A 240 18.25 -3.52 -2.18
CA ALA A 240 16.82 -3.81 -2.22
C ALA A 240 15.93 -2.64 -1.77
N LEU A 241 16.44 -1.70 -0.97
CA LEU A 241 15.67 -0.53 -0.53
C LEU A 241 15.56 0.54 -1.63
N GLN A 242 16.42 0.48 -2.66
CA GLN A 242 16.39 1.36 -3.83
C GLN A 242 16.40 2.84 -3.47
N GLY A 243 17.18 3.23 -2.44
CA GLY A 243 17.19 4.60 -1.93
C GLY A 243 15.83 5.07 -1.42
N GLY A 244 15.02 4.15 -0.91
CA GLY A 244 13.66 4.41 -0.42
C GLY A 244 12.56 4.28 -1.50
N ARG A 245 12.91 3.97 -2.76
CA ARG A 245 11.94 3.84 -3.87
C ARG A 245 11.34 2.45 -4.00
N ASN A 246 11.72 1.49 -3.16
CA ASN A 246 11.06 0.18 -3.18
C ASN A 246 9.60 0.34 -2.72
N PRO A 247 8.59 -0.10 -3.52
CA PRO A 247 7.18 0.08 -3.17
C PRO A 247 6.81 -0.58 -1.84
N LEU A 248 7.52 -1.63 -1.40
CA LEU A 248 7.26 -2.30 -0.12
C LEU A 248 7.43 -1.38 1.10
N LEU A 249 8.15 -0.27 0.99
CA LEU A 249 8.33 0.70 2.08
C LEU A 249 7.12 1.60 2.31
N SER A 250 6.16 1.61 1.38
CA SER A 250 4.97 2.46 1.42
C SER A 250 3.80 1.79 0.70
N GLU A 251 3.72 0.45 0.79
CA GLU A 251 2.72 -0.37 0.09
C GLU A 251 1.31 -0.25 0.67
N THR A 252 1.15 0.50 1.76
CA THR A 252 -0.10 0.67 2.48
C THR A 252 -0.71 2.07 2.31
N ALA A 253 -2.02 2.16 2.56
CA ALA A 253 -2.71 3.39 2.91
C ALA A 253 -3.45 3.14 4.23
N ALA A 254 -3.67 4.18 5.04
CA ALA A 254 -4.28 4.00 6.35
C ALA A 254 -5.03 5.24 6.81
N ALA A 255 -6.20 5.03 7.41
CA ALA A 255 -6.92 6.02 8.19
C ALA A 255 -6.51 5.98 9.66
N LEU A 256 -6.25 7.17 10.22
CA LEU A 256 -5.93 7.38 11.62
C LEU A 256 -6.91 8.43 12.18
N PRO A 257 -8.09 8.03 12.69
CA PRO A 257 -9.17 8.96 13.03
C PRO A 257 -8.96 9.82 14.28
N ILE A 258 -7.98 9.50 15.13
CA ILE A 258 -7.89 10.08 16.48
C ILE A 258 -6.52 10.69 16.77
N PHE A 259 -5.47 9.87 16.82
CA PHE A 259 -4.15 10.29 17.27
C PHE A 259 -3.10 10.20 16.14
N PRO A 260 -2.20 11.19 16.01
CA PRO A 260 -2.06 12.45 16.78
C PRO A 260 -3.00 13.58 16.33
N GLY A 261 -3.94 13.25 15.46
CA GLY A 261 -4.97 14.08 14.88
C GLY A 261 -5.49 13.36 13.64
N PRO A 262 -6.76 13.57 13.23
CA PRO A 262 -7.37 12.83 12.16
C PRO A 262 -6.56 12.98 10.86
N ARG A 263 -6.14 11.86 10.27
CA ARG A 263 -5.36 11.85 9.04
C ARG A 263 -5.58 10.61 8.21
N ILE A 264 -5.24 10.71 6.93
CA ILE A 264 -5.12 9.61 5.98
C ILE A 264 -3.67 9.59 5.52
N LEU A 265 -3.02 8.44 5.65
CA LEU A 265 -1.72 8.16 5.06
C LEU A 265 -1.94 7.54 3.69
N LEU A 266 -1.38 8.14 2.64
CA LEU A 266 -1.43 7.61 1.28
C LEU A 266 -0.02 7.20 0.83
N GLY A 267 0.22 5.90 0.73
CA GLY A 267 1.50 5.34 0.35
C GLY A 267 1.80 5.43 -1.14
N ASP A 268 2.98 5.94 -1.49
CA ASP A 268 3.46 5.95 -2.88
C ASP A 268 3.60 4.53 -3.43
N GLY A 269 4.05 3.57 -2.61
CA GLY A 269 4.15 2.17 -2.96
C GLY A 269 2.79 1.53 -3.27
N MET A 270 1.75 1.85 -2.52
CA MET A 270 0.38 1.41 -2.81
C MET A 270 -0.08 1.94 -4.17
N LEU A 271 0.16 3.23 -4.46
CA LEU A 271 -0.20 3.84 -5.74
C LEU A 271 0.59 3.24 -6.91
N ASP A 272 1.88 2.93 -6.70
CA ASP A 272 2.72 2.27 -7.69
C ASP A 272 2.25 0.83 -7.97
N LEU A 273 1.90 0.07 -6.93
CA LEU A 273 1.37 -1.29 -7.07
C LEU A 273 0.00 -1.30 -7.76
N ALA A 274 -0.90 -0.39 -7.38
CA ALA A 274 -2.18 -0.20 -8.06
C ALA A 274 -1.98 0.18 -9.54
N GLY A 275 -1.00 1.04 -9.83
CA GLY A 275 -0.60 1.38 -11.20
C GLY A 275 -0.14 0.18 -12.01
N ARG A 276 0.73 -0.68 -11.44
CA ARG A 276 1.20 -1.93 -12.07
C ARG A 276 0.08 -2.94 -12.30
N ALA A 277 -0.94 -2.94 -11.44
CA ALA A 277 -2.15 -3.73 -11.59
C ALA A 277 -3.10 -3.22 -12.69
N GLY A 278 -2.81 -2.03 -13.26
CA GLY A 278 -3.64 -1.40 -14.30
C GLY A 278 -4.71 -0.44 -13.76
N PHE A 279 -4.64 -0.06 -12.48
CA PHE A 279 -5.65 0.78 -11.80
C PHE A 279 -5.17 2.22 -11.53
N GLY A 280 -4.10 2.69 -12.19
CA GLY A 280 -3.54 4.03 -11.96
C GLY A 280 -4.54 5.18 -12.19
N ASP A 281 -5.52 4.98 -13.07
CA ASP A 281 -6.55 5.98 -13.37
C ASP A 281 -7.61 6.09 -12.26
N VAL A 282 -7.77 5.08 -11.39
CA VAL A 282 -8.78 5.05 -10.32
C VAL A 282 -8.19 4.91 -8.91
N SER A 283 -6.86 4.80 -8.79
CA SER A 283 -6.20 4.49 -7.52
C SER A 283 -6.33 5.60 -6.48
N VAL A 284 -6.06 6.86 -6.86
CA VAL A 284 -5.99 7.96 -5.90
C VAL A 284 -7.33 8.21 -5.23
N GLU A 285 -8.38 8.48 -6.01
CA GLU A 285 -9.68 8.79 -5.45
C GLU A 285 -10.34 7.56 -4.81
N GLY A 286 -10.07 6.37 -5.36
CA GLY A 286 -10.55 5.11 -4.82
C GLY A 286 -9.99 4.81 -3.44
N ILE A 287 -8.66 4.86 -3.30
CA ILE A 287 -7.97 4.57 -2.03
C ILE A 287 -8.27 5.66 -1.01
N VAL A 288 -8.15 6.94 -1.36
CA VAL A 288 -8.45 8.03 -0.40
C VAL A 288 -9.94 8.00 0.00
N GLY A 289 -10.84 7.69 -0.93
CA GLY A 289 -12.26 7.50 -0.62
C GLY A 289 -12.52 6.34 0.34
N HIS A 290 -11.79 5.23 0.19
CA HIS A 290 -11.83 4.10 1.12
C HIS A 290 -11.30 4.52 2.51
N GLU A 291 -10.12 5.13 2.59
CA GLU A 291 -9.56 5.55 3.89
C GLU A 291 -10.45 6.61 4.58
N TYR A 292 -11.08 7.49 3.81
CA TYR A 292 -12.06 8.42 4.37
C TYR A 292 -13.31 7.69 4.90
N GLY A 293 -13.67 6.55 4.32
CA GLY A 293 -14.73 5.67 4.82
C GLY A 293 -14.50 5.20 6.26
N HIS A 294 -13.25 4.91 6.64
CA HIS A 294 -12.90 4.60 8.02
C HIS A 294 -13.14 5.78 8.98
N HIS A 295 -12.91 7.03 8.53
CA HIS A 295 -13.26 8.23 9.30
C HIS A 295 -14.77 8.40 9.45
N VAL A 296 -15.54 8.05 8.41
CA VAL A 296 -17.01 8.04 8.49
C VAL A 296 -17.49 7.06 9.55
N ASP A 297 -16.95 5.83 9.56
CA ASP A 297 -17.27 4.84 10.59
C ASP A 297 -16.90 5.34 12.01
N ALA A 298 -15.70 5.89 12.16
CA ALA A 298 -15.21 6.42 13.45
C ALA A 298 -16.08 7.56 13.98
N ALA A 299 -16.55 8.47 13.12
CA ALA A 299 -17.43 9.58 13.48
C ALA A 299 -18.78 9.12 14.07
N HIS A 300 -19.20 7.89 13.75
CA HIS A 300 -20.43 7.27 14.28
C HIS A 300 -20.16 6.21 15.35
N GLY A 301 -18.92 6.07 15.83
CA GLY A 301 -18.54 5.02 16.78
C GLY A 301 -18.72 3.60 16.23
N ASN A 302 -18.78 3.44 14.90
CA ASN A 302 -18.82 2.14 14.25
C ASN A 302 -17.39 1.59 14.16
N SER A 303 -17.10 0.53 14.89
CA SER A 303 -15.77 -0.09 14.92
C SER A 303 -15.91 -1.62 14.84
N PRO A 304 -16.33 -2.17 13.69
CA PRO A 304 -16.47 -3.60 13.52
C PRO A 304 -15.14 -4.34 13.72
N GLY A 305 -15.24 -5.53 14.34
CA GLY A 305 -14.10 -6.43 14.57
C GLY A 305 -14.01 -7.58 13.57
N ASP A 306 -14.74 -7.50 12.46
CA ASP A 306 -14.82 -8.50 11.39
C ASP A 306 -14.56 -7.87 10.02
N GLU A 307 -14.74 -8.62 8.93
CA GLU A 307 -14.45 -8.14 7.57
C GLU A 307 -15.29 -6.91 7.17
N SER A 308 -16.40 -6.61 7.85
CA SER A 308 -17.18 -5.39 7.61
C SER A 308 -16.38 -4.11 7.85
N ARG A 309 -15.28 -4.19 8.62
CA ARG A 309 -14.30 -3.12 8.81
C ARG A 309 -13.70 -2.60 7.51
N GLU A 310 -13.46 -3.45 6.53
CA GLU A 310 -12.92 -3.04 5.23
C GLU A 310 -14.00 -2.95 4.16
N LEU A 311 -15.00 -3.83 4.22
CA LEU A 311 -16.08 -3.84 3.23
C LEU A 311 -17.01 -2.61 3.35
N GLY A 312 -17.20 -2.06 4.55
CA GLY A 312 -17.96 -0.82 4.73
C GLY A 312 -17.31 0.35 4.00
N PRO A 313 -16.03 0.67 4.31
CA PRO A 313 -15.25 1.65 3.57
C PRO A 313 -15.19 1.44 2.05
N ASP A 314 -15.08 0.19 1.57
CA ASP A 314 -15.20 -0.11 0.12
C ASP A 314 -16.54 0.37 -0.45
N ALA A 315 -17.64 0.10 0.26
CA ALA A 315 -18.97 0.54 -0.13
C ALA A 315 -19.13 2.07 -0.06
N TYR A 316 -18.60 2.73 0.96
CA TYR A 316 -18.71 4.19 1.09
C TYR A 316 -17.92 4.90 -0.01
N ALA A 317 -16.74 4.38 -0.33
CA ALA A 317 -15.95 4.85 -1.47
C ALA A 317 -16.70 4.66 -2.79
N GLY A 318 -17.23 3.46 -3.06
CA GLY A 318 -18.02 3.20 -4.28
C GLY A 318 -19.21 4.15 -4.43
N TYR A 319 -19.89 4.44 -3.33
CA TYR A 319 -20.95 5.45 -3.27
C TYR A 319 -20.45 6.86 -3.60
N PHE A 320 -19.41 7.33 -2.91
CA PHE A 320 -18.81 8.64 -3.14
C PHE A 320 -18.37 8.80 -4.60
N LEU A 321 -17.71 7.79 -5.14
CA LEU A 321 -17.17 7.84 -6.49
C LEU A 321 -18.30 7.93 -7.54
N ALA A 322 -19.44 7.30 -7.30
CA ALA A 322 -20.56 7.26 -8.26
C ALA A 322 -21.48 8.48 -8.16
N HIS A 323 -21.57 9.05 -6.96
CA HIS A 323 -22.53 10.10 -6.66
C HIS A 323 -22.23 11.40 -7.44
N ALA A 324 -23.27 12.10 -7.93
CA ALA A 324 -23.11 13.31 -8.76
C ALA A 324 -22.42 14.48 -8.02
N LYS A 325 -22.54 14.53 -6.69
CA LYS A 325 -21.80 15.47 -5.82
C LYS A 325 -20.43 14.95 -5.36
N GLY A 326 -20.18 13.65 -5.54
CA GLY A 326 -18.88 13.03 -5.30
C GLY A 326 -18.08 12.98 -6.60
N ALA A 327 -17.29 11.94 -6.86
CA ALA A 327 -16.40 11.93 -8.04
C ALA A 327 -17.16 11.86 -9.39
N ALA A 328 -18.44 11.49 -9.38
CA ALA A 328 -19.30 11.36 -10.56
C ALA A 328 -18.69 10.48 -11.67
N TRP A 329 -18.04 9.40 -11.26
CA TRP A 329 -17.44 8.41 -12.16
C TRP A 329 -18.48 7.67 -12.99
N ASP A 330 -18.08 7.31 -14.20
CA ASP A 330 -18.87 6.43 -15.06
C ASP A 330 -18.78 4.96 -14.60
N ALA A 331 -19.61 4.11 -15.19
CA ALA A 331 -19.66 2.68 -14.86
C ALA A 331 -18.34 1.95 -15.13
N ARG A 332 -17.50 2.44 -16.06
CA ARG A 332 -16.20 1.83 -16.34
C ARG A 332 -15.23 2.10 -15.19
N ALA A 333 -15.08 3.36 -14.79
CA ALA A 333 -14.22 3.73 -13.66
C ALA A 333 -14.70 3.08 -12.35
N GLN A 334 -16.00 2.96 -12.14
CA GLN A 334 -16.57 2.20 -11.01
C GLN A 334 -16.22 0.71 -11.04
N GLN A 335 -16.31 0.09 -12.21
CA GLN A 335 -15.90 -1.29 -12.37
C GLN A 335 -14.41 -1.46 -12.07
N GLU A 336 -13.55 -0.58 -12.61
CA GLU A 336 -12.10 -0.57 -12.35
C GLU A 336 -11.82 -0.41 -10.84
N PHE A 337 -12.54 0.47 -10.14
CA PHE A 337 -12.44 0.59 -8.68
C PHE A 337 -12.84 -0.67 -7.93
N ALA A 338 -13.95 -1.32 -8.30
CA ALA A 338 -14.36 -2.57 -7.67
C ALA A 338 -13.32 -3.70 -7.88
N TYR A 339 -12.60 -3.68 -9.01
CA TYR A 339 -11.47 -4.59 -9.24
C TYR A 339 -10.18 -4.17 -8.50
N LEU A 340 -9.95 -2.88 -8.29
CA LEU A 340 -8.90 -2.40 -7.40
C LEU A 340 -9.12 -2.92 -5.97
N MET A 341 -10.34 -2.79 -5.42
CA MET A 341 -10.68 -3.35 -4.10
C MET A 341 -10.56 -4.89 -4.06
N ALA A 342 -10.92 -5.58 -5.14
CA ALA A 342 -10.64 -7.02 -5.25
C ALA A 342 -9.13 -7.32 -5.18
N SER A 343 -8.29 -6.48 -5.79
CA SER A 343 -6.85 -6.72 -5.89
C SER A 343 -6.11 -6.63 -4.54
N VAL A 344 -6.69 -5.91 -3.58
CA VAL A 344 -6.22 -5.81 -2.19
C VAL A 344 -7.00 -6.70 -1.23
N GLY A 345 -7.91 -7.54 -1.72
CA GLY A 345 -8.57 -8.58 -0.94
C GLY A 345 -7.59 -9.69 -0.56
N ASP A 346 -7.69 -10.19 0.67
CA ASP A 346 -6.87 -11.30 1.17
C ASP A 346 -7.66 -12.61 1.12
N CYS A 347 -7.08 -13.70 1.64
CA CYS A 347 -7.83 -14.95 1.83
C CYS A 347 -7.90 -15.32 3.30
N LYS A 348 -8.03 -14.29 4.14
CA LYS A 348 -8.06 -14.38 5.59
C LYS A 348 -9.37 -13.76 6.09
N HIS A 349 -9.78 -14.13 7.29
CA HIS A 349 -10.93 -13.49 7.96
C HIS A 349 -10.53 -12.14 8.56
N SER A 350 -9.92 -11.27 7.75
CA SER A 350 -9.41 -9.94 8.14
C SER A 350 -9.88 -8.83 7.20
N HIS A 351 -9.40 -8.79 5.95
CA HIS A 351 -9.70 -7.68 5.03
C HIS A 351 -10.82 -7.99 4.04
N GLY A 352 -11.40 -9.20 4.13
CA GLY A 352 -12.36 -9.72 3.17
C GLY A 352 -11.69 -10.28 1.91
N THR A 353 -12.33 -11.30 1.34
CA THR A 353 -11.91 -11.91 0.07
C THR A 353 -12.03 -10.92 -1.09
N PRO A 354 -11.27 -11.12 -2.19
CA PRO A 354 -11.42 -10.31 -3.40
C PRO A 354 -12.86 -10.19 -3.90
N GLY A 355 -13.64 -11.28 -3.80
CA GLY A 355 -15.04 -11.30 -4.20
C GLY A 355 -15.95 -10.48 -3.29
N GLN A 356 -15.69 -10.50 -1.97
CA GLN A 356 -16.40 -9.70 -0.98
C GLN A 356 -16.11 -8.21 -1.19
N ARG A 357 -14.84 -7.81 -1.25
CA ARG A 357 -14.40 -6.42 -1.47
C ARG A 357 -15.00 -5.80 -2.74
N LYS A 358 -14.90 -6.54 -3.86
CA LYS A 358 -15.55 -6.16 -5.13
C LYS A 358 -17.06 -5.96 -4.98
N SER A 359 -17.72 -6.88 -4.28
CA SER A 359 -19.18 -6.84 -4.12
C SER A 359 -19.62 -5.66 -3.25
N ALA A 360 -18.84 -5.31 -2.23
CA ALA A 360 -19.08 -4.18 -1.35
C ALA A 360 -18.94 -2.85 -2.10
N ALA A 361 -17.83 -2.65 -2.82
CA ALA A 361 -17.62 -1.48 -3.68
C ALA A 361 -18.77 -1.28 -4.69
N ALA A 362 -19.13 -2.35 -5.41
CA ALA A 362 -20.25 -2.31 -6.36
C ALA A 362 -21.61 -2.09 -5.68
N TRP A 363 -21.79 -2.50 -4.43
CA TRP A 363 -23.01 -2.20 -3.68
C TRP A 363 -23.12 -0.70 -3.40
N GLY A 364 -22.02 -0.05 -3.02
CA GLY A 364 -21.94 1.39 -2.83
C GLY A 364 -22.33 2.19 -4.07
N GLU A 365 -21.76 1.83 -5.22
CA GLU A 365 -22.11 2.39 -6.52
C GLU A 365 -23.63 2.34 -6.76
N ARG A 366 -24.23 1.15 -6.57
CA ARG A 366 -25.69 0.97 -6.76
C ARG A 366 -26.51 1.86 -5.83
N GLN A 367 -26.05 2.12 -4.60
CA GLN A 367 -26.74 3.04 -3.70
C GLN A 367 -26.72 4.49 -4.20
N ALA A 368 -25.70 4.91 -4.96
CA ALA A 368 -25.67 6.23 -5.58
C ALA A 368 -26.59 6.30 -6.80
N LEU A 369 -26.56 5.26 -7.66
CA LEU A 369 -27.30 5.23 -8.92
C LEU A 369 -28.80 4.98 -8.75
N ALA A 370 -29.22 4.30 -7.69
CA ALA A 370 -30.62 3.94 -7.45
C ALA A 370 -31.43 5.03 -6.72
N GLN A 371 -30.86 6.22 -6.49
CA GLN A 371 -31.57 7.27 -5.77
C GLN A 371 -32.53 8.04 -6.66
N ASP A 372 -33.70 8.35 -6.11
CA ASP A 372 -34.68 9.22 -6.77
C ASP A 372 -34.13 10.63 -7.01
N ASN A 373 -33.29 11.15 -6.10
CA ASN A 373 -32.63 12.44 -6.24
C ASN A 373 -31.11 12.28 -6.28
N PRO A 374 -30.47 12.33 -7.47
CA PRO A 374 -29.02 12.14 -7.62
C PRO A 374 -28.17 13.27 -7.00
N ASN A 375 -28.80 14.37 -6.56
CA ASN A 375 -28.11 15.49 -5.90
C ASN A 375 -28.15 15.41 -4.38
N LYS A 376 -28.92 14.48 -3.80
CA LYS A 376 -29.06 14.34 -2.35
C LYS A 376 -28.10 13.26 -1.85
N ILE A 377 -27.13 13.64 -1.04
CA ILE A 377 -26.24 12.69 -0.38
C ILE A 377 -27.03 11.97 0.73
N VAL A 378 -26.95 10.64 0.77
CA VAL A 378 -27.49 9.82 1.87
C VAL A 378 -26.68 10.14 3.14
N PRO A 379 -27.33 10.44 4.27
CA PRO A 379 -26.65 10.63 5.55
C PRO A 379 -25.75 9.44 5.89
N SER A 380 -24.54 9.70 6.37
CA SER A 380 -23.52 8.69 6.67
C SER A 380 -24.02 7.62 7.64
N ALA A 381 -24.67 8.00 8.74
CA ALA A 381 -25.29 7.04 9.67
C ALA A 381 -26.30 6.10 8.96
N THR A 382 -27.10 6.64 8.03
CA THR A 382 -28.04 5.83 7.24
C THR A 382 -27.30 4.90 6.27
N MET A 383 -26.18 5.35 5.69
CA MET A 383 -25.35 4.50 4.83
C MET A 383 -24.76 3.32 5.61
N ILE A 384 -24.21 3.58 6.81
CA ILE A 384 -23.67 2.56 7.72
C ILE A 384 -24.75 1.52 8.04
N GLU A 385 -25.94 1.95 8.48
CA GLU A 385 -27.05 1.03 8.79
C GLU A 385 -27.48 0.19 7.59
N LYS A 386 -27.53 0.78 6.39
CA LYS A 386 -27.84 0.06 5.15
C LYS A 386 -26.77 -0.98 4.84
N PHE A 387 -25.51 -0.63 5.01
CA PHE A 387 -24.39 -1.53 4.75
C PHE A 387 -24.37 -2.70 5.74
N GLN A 388 -24.56 -2.45 7.04
CA GLN A 388 -24.63 -3.49 8.06
C GLN A 388 -25.75 -4.51 7.78
N LYS A 389 -26.88 -4.07 7.19
CA LYS A 389 -27.96 -4.98 6.74
C LYS A 389 -27.59 -5.79 5.48
N GLU A 390 -26.70 -5.27 4.65
CA GLU A 390 -26.21 -5.96 3.46
C GLU A 390 -25.07 -6.94 3.76
N TYR A 391 -24.19 -6.58 4.69
CA TYR A 391 -22.97 -7.31 5.04
C TYR A 391 -23.17 -8.84 5.20
N PRO A 392 -24.19 -9.35 5.90
CA PRO A 392 -24.46 -10.79 5.99
C PRO A 392 -24.69 -11.51 4.66
N LYS A 393 -25.03 -10.78 3.59
CA LYS A 393 -25.19 -11.32 2.22
C LYS A 393 -23.86 -11.33 1.45
N LEU A 394 -22.92 -10.47 1.83
CA LEU A 394 -21.59 -10.40 1.23
C LEU A 394 -20.69 -11.52 1.75
N ILE A 395 -20.82 -11.89 3.03
CA ILE A 395 -19.98 -12.92 3.68
C ILE A 395 -20.43 -14.36 3.47
N LYS A 396 -21.68 -14.59 3.03
CA LYS A 396 -22.16 -15.95 2.76
C LYS A 396 -21.35 -16.59 1.64
N PRO A 397 -21.02 -17.89 1.75
CA PRO A 397 -20.13 -18.54 0.79
C PRO A 397 -20.75 -18.44 -0.60
N ARG A 398 -19.96 -17.90 -1.53
CA ARG A 398 -20.18 -18.08 -2.96
C ARG A 398 -18.98 -18.89 -3.47
N PRO A 399 -19.27 -19.86 -4.33
CA PRO A 399 -18.98 -21.30 -4.22
C PRO A 399 -17.53 -21.71 -3.95
#